data_AF-A0A1S3PKP3-F1
#
_entry.id   AF-A0A1S3PKP3-F1
#
_cell.length_a   1.000
_cell.length_b   1.000
_cell.length_c   1.000
_cell.angle_alpha   90.00
_cell.angle_beta   90.00
_cell.angle_gamma   90.00
#
_symmetry.space_group_name_H-M   'P 1'
#
loop_
_entity.id
_entity.type
_entity.pdbx_description
1 polymer ?
#
loop_
_entity_poly.entity_id
_entity_poly.type
_entity_poly.pdbx_seq_one_letter_code
_entity_poly.pdbx_strand_id
1 'polypeptide(L)'
;TPPAVNRIRTLLENKPEYTPPAVNRIRTLLENKPEYIGLKIGLKIGLKFFQTPPAVNRIRTLLENKPEYIGLKVGVRTRGCNGMTYTLDFTKQKDQADEEVLQDGVRVFIEKKAQLTLLGTEMDFVESKLSSEFVFNNPNIKGTCGCGESFNI
;
A
#
# COMPACT_ATOMS: atom_id res chain seq x y z
N THR A 1 -25.94 6.17 -10.43
CA THR A 1 -24.48 5.99 -10.25
C THR A 1 -23.73 6.81 -11.28
N PRO A 2 -22.66 7.54 -10.90
CA PRO A 2 -21.93 8.39 -11.84
C PRO A 2 -21.46 7.59 -13.07
N PRO A 3 -21.53 8.14 -14.30
CA PRO A 3 -21.14 7.44 -15.53
C PRO A 3 -19.72 6.83 -15.50
N ALA A 4 -18.81 7.39 -14.70
CA ALA A 4 -17.44 6.91 -14.52
C ALA A 4 -17.33 5.57 -13.79
N VAL A 5 -18.15 5.34 -12.75
CA VAL A 5 -18.13 4.10 -11.95
C VAL A 5 -18.56 2.90 -12.80
N ASN A 6 -19.56 3.10 -13.65
CA ASN A 6 -20.06 2.04 -14.53
C ASN A 6 -19.03 1.64 -15.60
N ARG A 7 -18.28 2.60 -16.16
CA ARG A 7 -17.19 2.34 -17.11
C ARG A 7 -16.04 1.56 -16.47
N ILE A 8 -15.70 1.89 -15.23
CA ILE A 8 -14.65 1.21 -14.46
C ILE A 8 -15.04 -0.25 -14.15
N ARG A 9 -16.29 -0.51 -13.78
CA ARG A 9 -16.80 -1.86 -13.54
C ARG A 9 -16.56 -2.77 -14.76
N THR A 10 -16.98 -2.32 -15.93
CA THR A 10 -16.85 -3.08 -17.18
C THR A 10 -15.38 -3.33 -17.56
N LEU A 11 -14.46 -2.42 -17.21
CA LEU A 11 -13.02 -2.62 -17.43
C LEU A 11 -12.41 -3.66 -16.50
N LEU A 12 -12.93 -3.80 -15.28
CA LEU A 12 -12.41 -4.75 -14.28
C LEU A 12 -13.01 -6.15 -14.44
N GLU A 13 -14.26 -6.28 -14.91
CA GLU A 13 -14.93 -7.57 -15.13
C GLU A 13 -14.29 -8.40 -16.26
N ASN A 14 -13.61 -7.73 -17.20
CA ASN A 14 -12.94 -8.38 -18.34
C ASN A 14 -11.47 -8.74 -18.07
N LYS A 15 -11.00 -8.54 -16.83
CA LYS A 15 -9.61 -8.78 -16.45
C LYS A 15 -9.50 -10.05 -15.61
N PRO A 16 -8.80 -11.10 -16.09
CA PRO A 16 -8.76 -12.40 -15.41
C PRO A 16 -8.12 -12.34 -14.03
N GLU A 17 -7.36 -11.29 -13.72
CA GLU A 17 -6.76 -11.04 -12.41
C GLU A 17 -7.76 -10.60 -11.32
N TYR A 18 -9.02 -10.27 -11.66
CA TYR A 18 -10.03 -9.79 -10.70
C TYR A 18 -11.23 -10.73 -10.58
N THR A 19 -11.54 -11.11 -9.34
CA THR A 19 -12.72 -11.92 -9.04
C THR A 19 -13.98 -11.06 -8.93
N PRO A 20 -15.19 -11.61 -9.20
CA PRO A 20 -16.43 -10.86 -9.06
C PRO A 20 -16.63 -10.18 -7.68
N PRO A 21 -16.25 -10.80 -6.54
CA PRO A 21 -16.29 -10.13 -5.24
C PRO A 21 -15.34 -8.93 -5.13
N ALA A 22 -14.14 -9.00 -5.72
CA ALA A 22 -13.18 -7.89 -5.72
C ALA A 22 -13.71 -6.70 -6.53
N VAL A 23 -14.29 -6.97 -7.70
CA VAL A 23 -14.96 -5.97 -8.54
C VAL A 23 -16.10 -5.29 -7.77
N ASN A 24 -16.89 -6.05 -7.02
CA ASN A 24 -18.00 -5.51 -6.23
C ASN A 24 -17.52 -4.55 -5.13
N ARG A 25 -16.43 -4.88 -4.42
CA ARG A 25 -15.85 -4.02 -3.38
C ARG A 25 -15.29 -2.71 -3.94
N ILE A 26 -14.58 -2.80 -5.06
CA ILE A 26 -14.01 -1.66 -5.78
C ILE A 26 -15.12 -0.65 -6.15
N ARG A 27 -16.23 -1.15 -6.66
CA ARG A 27 -17.39 -0.32 -7.01
C ARG A 27 -17.94 0.44 -5.80
N THR A 28 -18.19 -0.25 -4.69
CA THR A 28 -18.73 0.37 -3.47
C THR A 28 -17.81 1.47 -2.93
N LEU A 29 -16.50 1.30 -3.07
CA LEU A 29 -15.52 2.30 -2.61
C LEU A 29 -15.55 3.56 -3.49
N LEU A 30 -15.63 3.40 -4.82
CA LEU A 30 -15.74 4.51 -5.77
C LEU A 30 -17.07 5.27 -5.67
N GLU A 31 -18.15 4.60 -5.28
CA GLU A 31 -19.46 5.22 -5.10
C GLU A 31 -19.53 6.11 -3.86
N ASN A 32 -18.76 5.78 -2.82
CA ASN A 32 -18.81 6.48 -1.52
C ASN A 32 -17.69 7.54 -1.35
N LYS A 33 -16.66 7.55 -2.20
CA LYS A 33 -15.53 8.50 -2.12
C LYS A 33 -15.18 9.09 -3.50
N PRO A 34 -15.91 10.13 -3.96
CA PRO A 34 -15.75 10.70 -5.30
C PRO A 34 -14.42 11.42 -5.54
N GLU A 35 -13.68 11.77 -4.48
CA GLU A 35 -12.33 12.36 -4.57
C GLU A 35 -11.31 11.43 -5.26
N TYR A 36 -11.58 10.12 -5.31
CA TYR A 36 -10.77 9.14 -6.04
C TYR A 36 -11.02 9.14 -7.56
N ILE A 37 -12.03 9.89 -8.05
CA ILE A 37 -12.36 10.01 -9.49
C ILE A 37 -11.43 11.01 -10.20
N GLY A 38 -10.86 11.98 -9.46
CA GLY A 38 -10.08 13.10 -10.01
C GLY A 38 -8.60 12.82 -10.29
N LEU A 39 -8.08 11.66 -9.89
CA LEU A 39 -6.71 11.22 -10.21
C LEU A 39 -6.70 10.64 -11.64
N LYS A 40 -6.35 11.49 -12.62
CA LYS A 40 -6.20 11.13 -14.03
C LYS A 40 -5.60 9.73 -14.21
N ILE A 41 -6.43 8.82 -14.73
CA ILE A 41 -6.02 7.64 -15.50
C ILE A 41 -4.97 6.78 -14.77
N GLY A 42 -5.28 6.42 -13.54
CA GLY A 42 -4.83 5.16 -12.97
C GLY A 42 -6.07 4.37 -12.60
N LEU A 43 -6.44 3.35 -13.37
CA LEU A 43 -7.20 2.22 -12.84
C LEU A 43 -6.36 1.51 -11.76
N LYS A 44 -6.15 2.19 -10.64
CA LYS A 44 -5.54 1.73 -9.38
C LYS A 44 -6.63 1.76 -8.33
N ILE A 45 -7.70 1.02 -8.57
CA ILE A 45 -8.78 0.94 -7.60
C ILE A 45 -8.47 -0.30 -6.76
N GLY A 46 -7.91 -0.09 -5.58
CA GLY A 46 -7.71 -1.13 -4.55
C GLY A 46 -6.60 -2.16 -4.79
N LEU A 47 -5.64 -1.89 -5.68
CA LEU A 47 -4.66 -2.89 -6.13
C LEU A 47 -3.20 -2.43 -6.08
N LYS A 48 -2.93 -1.29 -5.44
CA LYS A 48 -1.54 -0.86 -5.24
C LYS A 48 -1.37 -0.34 -3.83
N PHE A 49 -0.24 -0.67 -3.23
CA PHE A 49 0.24 -0.06 -2.00
C PHE A 49 0.19 1.47 -2.10
N PHE A 50 -0.32 2.15 -1.08
CA PHE A 50 -0.46 3.62 -1.06
C PHE A 50 -0.17 4.18 0.34
N GLN A 51 0.16 5.47 0.40
CA GLN A 51 0.52 6.14 1.65
C GLN A 51 -0.55 7.16 2.05
N THR A 52 -0.83 7.29 3.34
CA THR A 52 -1.61 8.40 3.87
C THR A 52 -0.78 9.70 3.86
N PRO A 53 -1.42 10.88 3.97
CA PRO A 53 -0.67 12.13 4.09
C PRO A 53 0.33 12.18 5.27
N PRO A 54 -0.02 11.69 6.49
CA PRO A 54 0.96 11.56 7.58
C PRO A 54 2.18 10.72 7.21
N ALA A 55 1.99 9.57 6.57
CA ALA A 55 3.10 8.71 6.14
C ALA A 55 4.00 9.41 5.12
N VAL A 56 3.43 10.03 4.10
CA VAL A 56 4.18 10.82 3.11
C VAL A 56 5.04 11.89 3.80
N ASN A 57 4.43 12.67 4.71
CA ASN A 57 5.12 13.74 5.42
C ASN A 57 6.25 13.20 6.28
N ARG A 58 6.01 12.10 7.01
CA ARG A 58 7.05 11.47 7.81
C ARG A 58 8.22 10.99 6.97
N ILE A 59 7.95 10.32 5.85
CA ILE A 59 9.02 9.83 4.97
C ILE A 59 9.85 11.00 4.43
N ARG A 60 9.21 12.10 4.04
CA ARG A 60 9.91 13.31 3.61
C ARG A 60 10.88 13.80 4.68
N THR A 61 10.40 13.98 5.92
CA THR A 61 11.24 14.40 7.05
C THR A 61 12.37 13.42 7.35
N LEU A 62 12.12 12.11 7.22
CA LEU A 62 13.17 11.09 7.43
C LEU A 62 14.30 11.17 6.38
N LEU A 63 14.00 11.64 5.17
CA LEU A 63 14.91 11.74 4.03
C LEU A 63 15.58 13.12 3.89
N GLU A 64 15.03 14.19 4.48
CA GLU A 64 15.54 15.57 4.35
C GLU A 64 17.06 15.70 4.56
N ASN A 65 17.62 14.96 5.52
CA ASN A 65 19.05 14.99 5.85
C ASN A 65 19.82 13.74 5.41
N LYS A 66 19.29 12.97 4.44
CA LYS A 66 19.94 11.76 3.92
C LYS A 66 19.89 11.69 2.39
N PRO A 67 20.59 12.60 1.68
CA PRO A 67 20.52 12.72 0.24
C PRO A 67 21.03 11.48 -0.52
N GLU A 68 21.76 10.58 0.15
CA GLU A 68 22.23 9.34 -0.43
C GLU A 68 21.14 8.29 -0.60
N TYR A 69 19.98 8.45 0.04
CA TYR A 69 18.84 7.55 -0.12
C TYR A 69 17.77 8.15 -1.03
N ILE A 70 17.24 7.31 -1.91
CA ILE A 70 16.23 7.70 -2.90
C ILE A 70 14.80 7.44 -2.42
N GLY A 71 14.63 6.81 -1.24
CA GLY A 71 13.33 6.47 -0.67
C GLY A 71 13.43 5.40 0.42
N LEU A 72 12.28 4.85 0.80
CA LEU A 72 12.18 3.69 1.68
C LEU A 72 11.85 2.44 0.88
N LYS A 73 12.34 1.28 1.32
CA LYS A 73 12.03 -0.04 0.79
C LYS A 73 11.18 -0.81 1.81
N VAL A 74 10.02 -1.28 1.37
CA VAL A 74 9.09 -2.09 2.16
C VAL A 74 9.21 -3.54 1.72
N GLY A 75 9.40 -4.42 2.69
CA GLY A 75 9.48 -5.85 2.49
C GLY A 75 8.65 -6.62 3.51
N VAL A 76 8.76 -7.94 3.44
CA VAL A 76 8.26 -8.85 4.47
C VAL A 76 9.30 -9.91 4.82
N ARG A 77 9.34 -10.29 6.10
CA ARG A 77 10.18 -11.37 6.62
C ARG A 77 9.34 -12.35 7.42
N THR A 78 9.69 -13.63 7.32
CA THR A 78 9.06 -14.68 8.12
C THR A 78 9.41 -14.49 9.60
N ARG A 79 8.42 -14.65 10.48
CA ARG A 79 8.54 -14.61 11.93
C ARG A 79 7.74 -15.75 12.55
N GLY A 80 8.42 -16.59 13.35
CA GLY A 80 7.81 -17.81 13.91
C GLY A 80 7.49 -18.85 12.83
N CYS A 81 6.62 -19.82 13.15
CA CYS A 81 6.34 -20.94 12.25
C CYS A 81 5.59 -20.52 10.97
N ASN A 82 4.67 -19.57 11.07
CA ASN A 82 3.76 -19.20 9.96
C ASN A 82 3.48 -17.68 9.86
N GLY A 83 4.16 -16.84 10.65
CA GLY A 83 3.91 -15.40 10.67
C GLY A 83 4.81 -14.63 9.72
N MET A 84 4.36 -13.45 9.32
CA MET A 84 5.16 -12.46 8.59
C MET A 84 5.21 -11.15 9.37
N THR A 85 6.29 -10.40 9.21
CA THR A 85 6.42 -9.03 9.71
C THR A 85 6.88 -8.12 8.58
N TYR A 86 6.48 -6.85 8.62
CA TYR A 86 6.90 -5.85 7.65
C TYR A 86 8.33 -5.41 7.93
N THR A 87 9.06 -5.06 6.88
CA THR A 87 10.36 -4.40 7.00
C THR A 87 10.35 -3.07 6.29
N LEU A 88 11.07 -2.10 6.84
CA LEU A 88 11.17 -0.75 6.31
C LEU A 88 12.62 -0.29 6.40
N ASP A 89 13.28 -0.19 5.25
CA ASP A 89 14.70 0.12 5.16
C ASP A 89 14.91 1.36 4.27
N PHE A 90 15.88 2.23 4.59
CA PHE A 90 16.30 3.26 3.63
C PHE A 90 17.00 2.60 2.45
N THR A 91 16.78 3.10 1.23
CA THR A 91 17.41 2.52 0.04
C THR A 91 18.04 3.56 -0.87
N LYS A 92 19.24 3.24 -1.40
CA LYS A 92 20.01 4.11 -2.29
C LYS A 92 19.71 3.83 -3.77
N GLN A 93 19.09 2.68 -4.07
CA GLN A 93 18.79 2.25 -5.43
C GLN A 93 17.51 1.43 -5.48
N LYS A 94 16.86 1.45 -6.65
CA LYS A 94 15.75 0.56 -6.96
C LYS A 94 16.32 -0.73 -7.54
N ASP A 95 15.95 -1.88 -6.99
CA ASP A 95 16.31 -3.16 -7.62
C ASP A 95 15.37 -3.41 -8.81
N GLN A 96 15.85 -4.14 -9.83
CA GLN A 96 15.15 -4.30 -11.11
C GLN A 96 13.71 -4.81 -10.97
N ALA A 97 13.46 -5.65 -9.97
CA ALA A 97 12.16 -6.27 -9.74
C ALA A 97 11.33 -5.59 -8.66
N ASP A 98 11.81 -4.48 -8.08
CA ASP A 98 11.05 -3.71 -7.10
C ASP A 98 9.96 -2.91 -7.79
N GLU A 99 8.80 -2.85 -7.14
CA GLU A 99 7.71 -1.98 -7.59
C GLU A 99 7.86 -0.61 -6.97
N GLU A 100 7.78 0.44 -7.78
CA GLU A 100 7.91 1.81 -7.31
C GLU A 100 6.54 2.46 -7.10
N VAL A 101 6.39 3.07 -5.92
CA VAL A 101 5.27 3.90 -5.54
C VAL A 101 5.79 5.30 -5.28
N LEU A 102 5.56 6.19 -6.26
CA LEU A 102 5.83 7.62 -6.15
C LEU A 102 4.53 8.34 -5.79
N GLN A 103 4.50 9.01 -4.64
CA GLN A 103 3.37 9.80 -4.17
C GLN A 103 3.89 11.09 -3.55
N ASP A 104 3.36 12.24 -3.99
CA ASP A 104 3.70 13.57 -3.45
C ASP A 104 5.22 13.85 -3.34
N GLY A 105 5.97 13.38 -4.34
CA GLY A 105 7.43 13.53 -4.43
C GLY A 105 8.25 12.56 -3.59
N VAL A 106 7.60 11.71 -2.78
CA VAL A 106 8.24 10.67 -1.97
C VAL A 106 8.17 9.32 -2.69
N ARG A 107 9.25 8.54 -2.60
CA ARG A 107 9.34 7.20 -3.20
C ARG A 107 9.33 6.12 -2.12
N VAL A 108 8.49 5.12 -2.33
CA VAL A 108 8.53 3.84 -1.64
C VAL A 108 8.73 2.71 -2.66
N PHE A 109 9.65 1.80 -2.37
CA PHE A 109 9.95 0.64 -3.19
C PHE A 109 9.43 -0.62 -2.51
N ILE A 110 8.71 -1.47 -3.24
CA ILE A 110 8.18 -2.72 -2.71
C ILE A 110 9.02 -3.88 -3.23
N GLU A 111 9.65 -4.61 -2.31
CA GLU A 111 10.43 -5.80 -2.65
C GLU A 111 9.58 -6.78 -3.47
N LYS A 112 10.16 -7.39 -4.51
CA LYS A 112 9.49 -8.36 -5.38
C LYS A 112 8.65 -9.40 -4.61
N LYS A 113 9.23 -10.00 -3.57
CA LYS A 113 8.56 -11.04 -2.76
C LYS A 113 7.40 -10.51 -1.91
N ALA A 114 7.34 -9.22 -1.66
CA ALA A 114 6.33 -8.59 -0.81
C ALA A 114 5.16 -8.01 -1.61
N GLN A 115 5.28 -7.90 -2.94
CA GLN A 115 4.29 -7.24 -3.81
C GLN A 115 2.89 -7.83 -3.69
N LEU A 116 2.75 -9.16 -3.70
CA LEU A 116 1.45 -9.82 -3.56
C LEU A 116 0.89 -9.67 -2.14
N THR A 117 1.75 -9.81 -1.13
CA THR A 117 1.42 -9.66 0.29
C THR A 117 0.92 -8.25 0.60
N LEU A 118 1.49 -7.23 -0.05
CA LEU A 118 1.20 -5.80 0.19
C LEU A 118 0.15 -5.22 -0.75
N LEU A 119 -0.55 -6.07 -1.50
CA LEU A 119 -1.53 -5.64 -2.48
C LEU A 119 -2.72 -4.94 -1.79
N GLY A 120 -2.91 -3.66 -2.10
CA GLY A 120 -3.97 -2.85 -1.51
C GLY A 120 -3.71 -2.42 -0.06
N THR A 121 -2.50 -2.65 0.46
CA THR A 121 -2.10 -2.18 1.79
C THR A 121 -1.97 -0.66 1.81
N GLU A 122 -2.55 -0.04 2.84
CA GLU A 122 -2.31 1.35 3.19
C GLU A 122 -1.15 1.43 4.21
N MET A 123 -0.21 2.32 3.96
CA MET A 123 0.83 2.69 4.91
C MET A 123 0.49 4.04 5.53
N ASP A 124 0.31 4.05 6.85
CA ASP A 124 0.06 5.25 7.66
C ASP A 124 1.23 5.52 8.61
N PHE A 125 1.28 6.72 9.17
CA PHE A 125 2.18 7.07 10.25
C PHE A 125 1.39 7.65 11.40
N VAL A 126 1.39 6.94 12.52
CA VAL A 126 0.61 7.27 13.70
C VAL A 126 1.56 7.73 14.80
N GLU A 127 1.26 8.90 15.35
CA GLU A 127 1.95 9.44 16.51
C GLU A 127 1.00 9.50 17.71
N SER A 128 1.46 8.97 18.82
CA SER A 128 0.81 9.01 20.12
C SER A 128 1.75 9.64 21.14
N LYS A 129 1.27 9.83 22.38
CA LYS A 129 2.13 10.32 23.48
C LYS A 129 3.29 9.38 23.81
N LEU A 130 3.19 8.10 23.45
CA LEU A 130 4.12 7.06 23.86
C LEU A 130 4.87 6.42 22.69
N SER A 131 4.41 6.60 21.45
CA SER A 131 4.97 5.94 20.27
C SER A 131 4.79 6.80 19.02
N SER A 132 5.70 6.62 18.06
CA SER A 132 5.56 7.11 16.69
C SER A 132 5.99 6.00 15.74
N GLU A 133 5.06 5.48 14.94
CA GLU A 133 5.31 4.28 14.14
C GLU A 133 4.59 4.30 12.79
N PHE A 134 5.15 3.56 11.84
CA PHE A 134 4.46 3.27 10.60
C PHE A 134 3.51 2.09 10.82
N VAL A 135 2.24 2.29 10.46
CA VAL A 135 1.19 1.29 10.58
C VAL A 135 0.78 0.84 9.19
N PHE A 136 0.55 -0.46 9.02
CA PHE A 136 0.17 -1.06 7.74
C PHE A 136 -1.22 -1.67 7.83
N ASN A 137 -2.20 -1.04 7.19
CA ASN A 137 -3.57 -1.54 7.12
C ASN A 137 -3.71 -2.41 5.86
N ASN A 138 -3.53 -3.71 6.02
CA ASN A 138 -3.56 -4.67 4.92
C ASN A 138 -4.89 -5.44 4.87
N PRO A 139 -5.72 -5.26 3.83
CA PRO A 139 -7.04 -5.87 3.75
C PRO A 139 -7.02 -7.40 3.57
N ASN A 140 -5.85 -7.99 3.30
CA ASN A 140 -5.69 -9.42 3.09
C ASN A 140 -5.27 -10.17 4.37
N ILE A 141 -4.99 -9.48 5.48
CA ILE A 141 -4.61 -10.15 6.73
C ILE A 141 -5.78 -10.97 7.27
N LYS A 142 -5.53 -12.25 7.56
CA LYS A 142 -6.51 -13.17 8.19
C LYS A 142 -6.41 -13.21 9.70
N GLY A 143 -5.25 -12.87 10.26
CA GLY A 143 -5.00 -12.88 11.69
C GLY A 143 -3.65 -12.27 12.06
N THR A 144 -3.58 -11.75 13.28
CA THR A 144 -2.38 -11.20 13.89
C THR A 144 -2.03 -11.99 15.14
N CYS A 145 -0.75 -12.03 15.51
CA CYS A 145 -0.36 -12.63 16.79
C CYS A 145 -0.82 -11.73 17.95
N GLY A 146 -0.97 -12.31 19.15
CA GLY A 146 -1.49 -11.59 20.32
C GLY A 146 -0.68 -10.37 20.75
N CYS A 147 0.61 -10.28 20.37
CA CYS A 147 1.45 -9.10 20.59
C CYS A 147 1.47 -8.11 19.40
N GLY A 148 0.79 -8.41 18.30
CA GLY A 148 0.68 -7.54 17.11
C GLY A 148 1.91 -7.47 16.21
N GLU A 149 3.01 -8.14 16.56
CA GLU A 149 4.30 -8.03 15.85
C GLU A 149 4.39 -8.86 14.55
N SER A 150 3.40 -9.72 14.29
CA SER A 150 3.31 -10.54 13.09
C SER A 150 1.87 -10.81 12.66
N PHE A 151 1.72 -11.14 11.37
CA PHE A 151 0.44 -11.40 10.72
C PHE A 151 0.52 -12.60 9.77
N ASN A 152 -0.64 -13.12 9.37
CA ASN A 152 -0.79 -14.08 8.27
C ASN A 152 -1.82 -13.58 7.25
N ILE A 153 -1.75 -14.13 6.04
CA ILE A 153 -2.62 -13.79 4.90
C ILE A 153 -3.35 -15.04 4.42
#